data_AF-A0A0D0A8J5-F1
#
_entry.id   AF-A0A0D0A8J5-F1
#
_cell.length_a   1.000
_cell.length_b   1.000
_cell.length_c   1.000
_cell.angle_alpha   90.00
_cell.angle_beta   90.00
_cell.angle_gamma   90.00
#
_symmetry.space_group_name_H-M   'P 1'
#
loop_
_entity.id
_entity.type
_entity.pdbx_description
1 polymer ?
#
loop_
_entity_poly.entity_id
_entity_poly.type
_entity_poly.pdbx_seq_one_letter_code
_entity_poly.pdbx_strand_id
1 'polypeptide(L)'
;MHDTVRSFFDGIGMCIDAFHHRMKHKASDTLCREHCDMKGYPELLDEDGGYYFNSLIAEQINVWFGAFHNICHTMTPVKYKLFLDEMIIRCNHIILATLHV
;
A
#
# COMPACT_ATOMS: atom_id res chain seq x y z
N MET A 1 -4.34 -18.67 25.89
CA MET A 1 -3.96 -17.36 25.31
C MET A 1 -4.03 -17.35 23.77
N HIS A 2 -4.09 -18.51 23.08
CA HIS A 2 -4.24 -18.59 21.63
C HIS A 2 -5.69 -18.42 21.12
N ASP A 3 -6.69 -18.87 21.89
CA ASP A 3 -8.08 -18.93 21.39
C ASP A 3 -8.79 -17.57 21.32
N THR A 4 -8.44 -16.66 22.23
CA THR A 4 -8.98 -15.30 22.26
C THR A 4 -8.46 -14.44 21.11
N VAL A 5 -7.23 -14.67 20.65
CA VAL A 5 -6.66 -13.95 19.49
C VAL A 5 -7.29 -14.47 18.20
N ARG A 6 -7.55 -15.76 18.08
CA ARG A 6 -8.15 -16.34 16.87
C ARG A 6 -9.59 -15.86 16.66
N SER A 7 -10.42 -15.89 17.70
CA SER A 7 -11.80 -15.39 17.64
C SER A 7 -11.90 -13.89 17.35
N PHE A 8 -10.90 -13.09 17.72
CA PHE A 8 -10.87 -11.66 17.39
C PHE A 8 -10.84 -11.40 15.87
N PHE A 9 -10.20 -12.28 15.10
CA PHE A 9 -10.07 -12.14 13.65
C PHE A 9 -11.18 -12.86 12.87
N ASP A 10 -12.16 -13.46 13.55
CA ASP A 10 -13.27 -14.13 12.86
C ASP A 10 -14.05 -13.13 12.00
N GLY A 11 -14.13 -13.42 10.70
CA GLY A 11 -14.77 -12.55 9.70
C GLY A 11 -13.90 -11.40 9.19
N ILE A 12 -12.65 -11.27 9.63
CA ILE A 12 -11.70 -10.28 9.11
C ILE A 12 -10.84 -10.91 8.01
N GLY A 13 -10.91 -10.33 6.81
CA GLY A 13 -10.04 -10.69 5.69
C GLY A 13 -8.59 -10.29 5.95
N MET A 14 -7.65 -11.21 5.74
CA MET A 14 -6.21 -10.98 5.88
C MET A 14 -5.55 -10.69 4.53
N CYS A 15 -6.27 -9.96 3.67
CA CYS A 15 -5.79 -9.58 2.35
C CYS A 15 -4.53 -8.72 2.43
N ILE A 16 -3.57 -8.98 1.54
CA ILE A 16 -2.37 -8.15 1.35
C ILE A 16 -2.30 -7.64 -0.09
N ASP A 17 -1.45 -6.64 -0.37
CA ASP A 17 -1.29 -6.15 -1.73
C ASP A 17 -0.71 -7.22 -2.67
N ALA A 18 -1.08 -7.16 -3.95
CA ALA A 18 -0.72 -8.17 -4.93
C ALA A 18 0.79 -8.27 -5.18
N PHE A 19 1.56 -7.19 -4.95
CA PHE A 19 3.01 -7.21 -5.09
C PHE A 19 3.67 -7.89 -3.88
N HIS A 20 3.23 -7.59 -2.66
CA HIS A 20 3.68 -8.26 -1.44
C HIS A 20 3.36 -9.76 -1.49
N HIS A 21 2.14 -10.12 -1.91
CA HIS A 21 1.76 -11.51 -2.13
C HIS A 21 2.73 -12.24 -3.08
N ARG A 22 3.14 -11.57 -4.15
CA ARG A 22 4.02 -12.14 -5.17
C ARG A 22 5.51 -12.17 -4.78
N MET A 23 6.00 -11.12 -4.12
CA MET A 23 7.44 -10.84 -4.00
C MET A 23 8.00 -11.03 -2.59
N LYS A 24 7.17 -11.01 -1.55
CA LYS A 24 7.63 -11.07 -0.15
C LYS A 24 7.38 -12.43 0.50
N HIS A 25 6.35 -13.16 0.08
CA HIS A 25 6.11 -14.50 0.59
C HIS A 25 6.99 -15.55 -0.11
N LYS A 26 7.50 -16.49 0.68
CA LYS A 26 8.16 -17.68 0.13
C LYS A 26 7.09 -18.56 -0.50
N ALA A 27 7.43 -19.26 -1.58
CA ALA A 27 6.53 -20.22 -2.20
C ALA A 27 6.06 -21.34 -1.24
N SER A 28 6.86 -21.61 -0.18
CA SER A 28 6.54 -22.59 0.86
C SER A 28 5.54 -22.08 1.92
N ASP A 29 5.17 -20.80 1.91
CA ASP A 29 4.23 -20.21 2.87
C ASP A 29 2.78 -20.41 2.40
N THR A 30 2.25 -21.62 2.61
CA THR A 30 0.95 -22.03 2.07
C THR A 30 -0.22 -21.26 2.66
N LEU A 31 -0.18 -20.96 3.97
CA LEU A 31 -1.22 -20.19 4.65
C LEU A 31 -1.40 -18.81 4.01
N CYS A 32 -0.30 -18.11 3.77
CA CYS A 32 -0.40 -16.80 3.16
C CYS A 32 -0.91 -16.87 1.71
N ARG A 33 -0.46 -17.87 0.93
CA ARG A 33 -0.91 -17.99 -0.46
C ARG A 33 -2.39 -18.31 -0.59
N GLU A 34 -2.92 -19.10 0.33
CA GLU A 34 -4.30 -19.56 0.28
C GLU A 34 -5.28 -18.52 0.84
N HIS A 35 -4.85 -17.67 1.77
CA HIS A 35 -5.77 -16.79 2.50
C HIS A 35 -5.54 -15.29 2.29
N CYS A 36 -4.38 -14.86 1.78
CA CYS A 36 -4.04 -13.43 1.70
C CYS A 36 -4.08 -12.86 0.28
N ASP A 37 -4.32 -13.67 -0.76
CA ASP A 37 -4.43 -13.18 -2.14
C ASP A 37 -5.66 -12.28 -2.30
N MET A 38 -5.44 -11.04 -2.76
CA MET A 38 -6.49 -10.06 -3.02
C MET A 38 -7.54 -10.53 -4.03
N LYS A 39 -7.17 -11.46 -4.93
CA LYS A 39 -8.13 -12.08 -5.85
C LYS A 39 -9.19 -12.94 -5.14
N GLY A 40 -8.92 -13.35 -3.90
CA GLY A 40 -9.87 -14.09 -3.07
C GLY A 40 -10.98 -13.21 -2.47
N TYR A 41 -10.93 -11.90 -2.69
CA TYR A 41 -11.84 -10.90 -2.10
C TYR A 41 -12.62 -10.19 -3.20
N PRO A 42 -13.77 -10.72 -3.65
CA PRO A 42 -14.54 -10.18 -4.78
C PRO A 42 -14.96 -8.72 -4.60
N GLU A 43 -15.13 -8.27 -3.36
CA GLU A 43 -15.46 -6.88 -3.02
C GLU A 43 -14.34 -5.88 -3.37
N LEU A 44 -13.12 -6.36 -3.61
CA LEU A 44 -11.98 -5.55 -4.04
C LEU A 44 -11.81 -5.53 -5.56
N LEU A 45 -12.64 -6.29 -6.29
CA LEU A 45 -12.55 -6.47 -7.74
C LEU A 45 -13.71 -5.77 -8.47
N ASP A 46 -13.40 -5.15 -9.60
CA ASP A 46 -14.40 -4.61 -10.52
C ASP A 46 -15.10 -5.69 -11.36
N GLU A 47 -16.09 -5.28 -12.14
CA GLU A 47 -16.88 -6.17 -12.99
C GLU A 47 -16.03 -6.90 -14.05
N ASP A 48 -14.87 -6.35 -14.41
CA ASP A 48 -13.92 -6.90 -15.37
C ASP A 48 -12.82 -7.76 -14.70
N GLY A 49 -12.84 -7.87 -13.36
CA GLY A 49 -11.84 -8.60 -12.56
C GLY A 49 -10.54 -7.81 -12.32
N GLY A 50 -10.54 -6.52 -12.62
CA GLY A 50 -9.51 -5.55 -12.18
C GLY A 50 -9.67 -5.19 -10.70
N TYR A 51 -8.68 -4.51 -10.12
CA TYR A 51 -8.75 -4.06 -8.72
C TYR A 51 -9.32 -2.64 -8.64
N TYR A 52 -10.34 -2.42 -7.79
CA TYR A 52 -10.84 -1.06 -7.49
C TYR A 52 -9.78 -0.16 -6.84
N PHE A 53 -8.83 -0.76 -6.12
CA PHE A 53 -7.81 -0.07 -5.35
C PHE A 53 -6.42 -0.59 -5.68
N ASN A 54 -5.53 0.32 -6.08
CA ASN A 54 -4.12 0.01 -6.25
C ASN A 54 -3.38 0.22 -4.92
N SER A 55 -3.37 -0.84 -4.13
CA SER A 55 -2.70 -0.91 -2.83
C SER A 55 -1.21 -0.65 -2.89
N LEU A 56 -0.53 -1.02 -3.97
CA LEU A 56 0.90 -0.72 -4.16
C LEU A 56 1.16 0.79 -4.34
N ILE A 57 0.36 1.46 -5.18
CA ILE A 57 0.46 2.92 -5.34
C ILE A 57 0.18 3.60 -4.00
N ALA A 58 -0.82 3.14 -3.27
CA ALA A 58 -1.14 3.68 -1.95
C ALA A 58 -0.01 3.45 -0.94
N GLU A 59 0.57 2.26 -0.88
CA GLU A 59 1.71 1.95 0.00
C GLU A 59 2.92 2.81 -0.35
N GLN A 60 3.29 2.88 -1.63
CA GLN A 60 4.44 3.64 -2.08
C GLN A 60 4.28 5.15 -1.86
N ILE A 61 3.06 5.66 -2.11
CA ILE A 61 2.70 7.04 -1.75
C ILE A 61 2.82 7.20 -0.24
N ASN A 62 2.21 6.34 0.57
CA ASN A 62 2.23 6.47 2.02
C ASN A 62 3.63 6.38 2.64
N VAL A 63 4.56 5.60 2.07
CA VAL A 63 5.95 5.52 2.55
C VAL A 63 6.66 6.86 2.42
N TRP A 64 6.52 7.54 1.28
CA TRP A 64 7.16 8.83 1.05
C TRP A 64 6.33 10.00 1.60
N PHE A 65 5.04 10.03 1.27
CA PHE A 65 4.08 11.05 1.67
C PHE A 65 3.75 11.01 3.17
N GLY A 66 3.94 9.88 3.85
CA GLY A 66 3.66 9.72 5.28
C GLY A 66 4.39 10.76 6.14
N ALA A 67 5.62 11.13 5.77
CA ALA A 67 6.38 12.19 6.44
C ALA A 67 5.74 13.59 6.32
N PHE A 68 4.92 13.80 5.31
CA PHE A 68 4.26 15.08 5.01
C PHE A 68 2.76 15.08 5.31
N HIS A 69 2.19 13.93 5.64
CA HIS A 69 0.74 13.74 5.80
C HIS A 69 0.12 14.76 6.76
N ASN A 70 0.71 14.95 7.94
CA ASN A 70 0.21 15.89 8.95
C ASN A 70 0.16 17.35 8.46
N ILE A 71 1.13 17.76 7.65
CA ILE A 71 1.20 19.13 7.10
C ILE A 71 0.17 19.27 5.98
N CYS A 72 0.05 18.25 5.14
CA CYS A 72 -0.84 18.24 3.99
C CYS A 72 -2.33 18.16 4.37
N HIS A 73 -2.65 17.57 5.52
CA HIS A 73 -4.03 17.39 6.01
C HIS A 73 -4.78 18.72 6.18
N THR A 74 -4.07 19.82 6.46
CA THR A 74 -4.67 21.16 6.65
C THR A 74 -4.62 22.03 5.40
N MET A 75 -4.08 21.53 4.29
CA MET A 75 -3.89 22.30 3.08
C MET A 75 -5.17 22.37 2.23
N THR A 76 -5.44 23.55 1.68
CA THR A 76 -6.39 23.69 0.57
C THR A 76 -5.89 22.90 -0.65
N PRO A 77 -6.78 22.45 -1.56
CA PRO A 77 -6.39 21.68 -2.75
C PRO A 77 -5.27 22.32 -3.58
N VAL A 78 -5.27 23.65 -3.73
CA VAL A 78 -4.22 24.38 -4.47
C VAL A 78 -2.85 24.24 -3.80
N LYS A 79 -2.78 24.46 -2.49
CA LYS A 79 -1.55 24.32 -1.69
C LYS A 79 -1.06 22.88 -1.66
N TYR A 80 -1.98 21.94 -1.51
CA TYR A 80 -1.68 20.50 -1.54
C TYR A 80 -0.99 20.10 -2.85
N LYS A 81 -1.57 20.51 -3.99
CA LYS A 81 -1.01 20.21 -5.30
C LYS A 81 0.38 20.84 -5.51
N LEU A 82 0.52 22.13 -5.20
CA LEU A 82 1.82 22.83 -5.30
C LEU A 82 2.88 22.14 -4.43
N PHE A 83 2.52 21.77 -3.21
CA PHE A 83 3.41 21.10 -2.27
C PHE A 83 3.87 19.74 -2.82
N LEU A 84 2.94 18.91 -3.31
CA LEU A 84 3.28 17.62 -3.89
C LEU A 84 4.20 17.75 -5.10
N ASP A 85 3.88 18.67 -6.03
CA ASP A 85 4.69 18.90 -7.23
C ASP A 85 6.13 19.24 -6.85
N GLU A 86 6.32 20.18 -5.93
CA GLU A 86 7.65 20.61 -5.47
C GLU A 86 8.42 19.50 -4.74
N MET A 87 7.74 18.79 -3.83
CA MET A 87 8.39 17.75 -3.04
C MET A 87 8.79 16.55 -3.90
N ILE A 88 7.99 16.18 -4.90
CA ILE A 88 8.34 15.12 -5.85
C ILE A 88 9.58 15.51 -6.66
N ILE A 89 9.64 16.75 -7.17
CA ILE A 89 10.81 17.26 -7.90
C ILE A 89 12.08 17.18 -7.03
N ARG A 90 11.98 17.62 -5.77
CA ARG A 90 13.10 17.55 -4.81
C ARG A 90 13.54 16.11 -4.54
N CYS A 91 12.59 15.21 -4.34
CA CYS A 91 12.87 13.79 -4.12
C CYS A 91 13.63 13.21 -5.31
N ASN A 92 13.19 13.49 -6.53
CA ASN A 92 13.85 13.04 -7.75
C ASN A 92 15.28 13.57 -7.86
N HIS A 93 15.53 14.85 -7.56
CA HIS A 93 16.88 15.42 -7.55
C HIS A 93 17.81 14.72 -6.55
N ILE A 94 17.32 14.42 -5.33
CA ILE A 94 18.10 13.72 -4.30
C ILE A 94 18.42 12.28 -4.74
N ILE A 95 17.43 11.56 -5.27
CA ILE A 95 17.61 10.20 -5.77
C ILE A 95 18.65 10.18 -6.89
N LEU A 96 18.53 11.07 -7.88
CA LEU A 96 19.50 11.17 -8.96
C LEU A 96 20.91 11.48 -8.45
N ALA A 97 21.07 12.38 -7.48
CA ALA A 97 22.37 12.66 -6.88
C ALA A 97 22.97 11.45 -6.16
N THR A 98 22.13 10.60 -5.57
CA THR A 98 22.56 9.41 -4.81
C THR A 98 22.86 8.21 -5.71
N LEU A 99 22.25 8.14 -6.90
CA LEU A 99 22.48 7.07 -7.88
C LEU A 99 23.82 7.17 -8.63
N HIS A 100 24.51 8.31 -8.55
CA HIS A 100 25.83 8.51 -9.18
C HIS A 100 27.01 8.27 -8.22
N VAL A 101 26.79 7.46 -7.18
CA VAL A 101 27.83 6.99 -6.22
C VAL A 101 28.13 5.53 -6.46
#